data_AF-A0A3S5IXS2-F1
#
_entry.id   AF-A0A3S5IXS2-F1
#
_cell.length_a   1.000
_cell.length_b   1.000
_cell.length_c   1.000
_cell.angle_alpha   90.00
_cell.angle_beta   90.00
_cell.angle_gamma   90.00
#
_symmetry.space_group_name_H-M   'P 1'
#
loop_
_entity.id
_entity.type
_entity.pdbx_description
1 polymer ?
#
loop_
_entity_poly.entity_id
_entity_poly.type
_entity_poly.pdbx_seq_one_letter_code
_entity_poly.pdbx_strand_id
1 'polypeptide(L)' 'MVSDGLIAQTPRGSTIQRIEDGKFVVCDENVCFCARSLYLAEEQLEEMELGYRFPYSTSFRKVQA' A
#
# COMPACT_ATOMS: atom_id res chain seq x y z
N MET A 1 -18.99 0.45 -7.03
CA MET A 1 -18.16 0.23 -5.82
C MET A 1 -16.78 0.71 -6.19
N VAL A 2 -16.42 1.92 -5.78
CA VAL A 2 -15.28 2.64 -6.35
C VAL A 2 -14.02 2.14 -5.67
N SER A 3 -13.12 1.56 -6.45
CA SER A 3 -11.76 1.18 -6.06
C SER A 3 -10.85 2.40 -5.80
N ASP A 4 -11.39 3.52 -5.29
CA ASP A 4 -10.76 4.86 -5.22
C ASP A 4 -9.65 4.99 -4.17
N GLY A 5 -9.11 3.85 -3.74
CA GLY A 5 -8.08 3.77 -2.72
C GLY A 5 -7.00 2.75 -3.02
N LEU A 6 -7.13 1.88 -4.03
CA LEU A 6 -6.11 0.86 -4.28
C LEU A 6 -4.82 1.53 -4.82
N ILE A 7 -3.77 1.51 -4.01
CA ILE A 7 -2.45 2.06 -4.35
C ILE A 7 -1.61 1.02 -5.06
N ALA A 8 -1.61 -0.21 -4.54
CA ALA A 8 -0.74 -1.27 -5.02
C ALA A 8 -1.36 -2.65 -4.82
N GLN A 9 -0.95 -3.58 -5.67
CA GLN A 9 -1.20 -5.01 -5.52
C GLN A 9 0.09 -5.76 -5.85
N THR A 10 0.51 -6.66 -4.98
CA THR A 10 1.68 -7.53 -5.17
C THR A 10 1.29 -8.80 -5.91
N PRO A 11 2.25 -9.48 -6.55
CA PRO A 11 2.01 -10.77 -7.20
C PRO A 11 1.54 -11.87 -6.24
N ARG A 12 1.83 -11.76 -4.94
CA ARG A 12 1.37 -12.74 -3.94
C ARG A 12 -0.03 -12.44 -3.41
N GLY A 13 -0.67 -11.36 -3.86
CA GLY A 13 -2.05 -11.02 -3.50
C GLY A 13 -2.16 -9.96 -2.40
N SER A 14 -1.05 -9.48 -1.84
CA SER A 14 -1.06 -8.36 -0.90
C SER A 14 -1.40 -7.05 -1.61
N THR A 15 -2.17 -6.18 -0.96
CA THR A 15 -2.68 -4.94 -1.53
C THR A 15 -2.47 -3.79 -0.57
N ILE A 16 -2.12 -2.62 -1.08
CA ILE A 16 -2.13 -1.38 -0.30
C ILE A 16 -3.33 -0.57 -0.74
N GLN A 17 -4.15 -0.16 0.21
CA GLN A 17 -5.31 0.69 -0.01
C GLN A 17 -5.25 1.93 0.89
N ARG A 18 -5.59 3.09 0.35
CA ARG A 18 -5.80 4.32 1.11
C ARG A 18 -7.24 4.34 1.59
N ILE A 19 -7.44 4.43 2.90
CA ILE A 19 -8.78 4.47 3.50
C ILE A 19 -9.20 5.92 3.80
N GLU A 20 -8.27 6.74 4.31
CA GLU A 20 -8.48 8.16 4.61
C GLU A 20 -7.21 8.95 4.30
N ASP A 21 -7.29 10.29 4.30
CA ASP A 21 -6.13 11.16 4.09
C ASP A 21 -5.06 10.89 5.17
N GLY A 22 -3.94 10.27 4.76
CA GLY A 22 -2.86 9.85 5.66
C GLY A 22 -3.03 8.46 6.32
N LYS A 23 -4.10 7.71 6.03
CA LYS A 23 -4.27 6.32 6.51
C LYS A 23 -4.28 5.33 5.36
N PHE A 24 -3.47 4.29 5.52
CA PHE A 24 -3.26 3.24 4.55
C PHE A 24 -3.55 1.90 5.21
N VAL A 25 -3.97 0.91 4.43
CA VAL A 25 -4.12 -0.47 4.87
C VAL A 25 -3.41 -1.38 3.89
N VAL A 26 -2.64 -2.30 4.45
CA VAL A 26 -1.97 -3.37 3.72
C VAL A 26 -2.78 -4.62 3.98
N CYS A 27 -3.49 -5.12 2.98
CA CYS A 27 -4.28 -6.34 3.09
C CYS A 27 -3.70 -7.43 2.20
N ASP A 28 -3.27 -8.51 2.83
CA ASP A 28 -3.00 -9.80 2.21
C ASP A 28 -4.26 -10.68 2.19
N GLU A 29 -4.21 -11.81 1.48
CA GLU A 29 -5.31 -12.78 1.43
C GLU A 29 -5.79 -13.21 2.82
N ASN A 30 -4.92 -13.18 3.84
CA ASN A 30 -5.27 -13.59 5.20
C ASN A 30 -5.13 -12.50 6.27
N VAL A 31 -4.41 -11.41 6.03
CA VAL A 31 -4.08 -10.43 7.08
C VAL A 31 -4.14 -9.00 6.58
N CYS A 32 -4.85 -8.13 7.32
CA CYS A 32 -4.90 -6.69 7.05
C CYS A 32 -4.21 -5.89 8.17
N PHE A 33 -3.31 -4.99 7.79
CA PHE A 33 -2.56 -4.10 8.68
C PHE A 33 -2.83 -2.64 8.32
N CYS A 34 -3.21 -1.82 9.31
CA CYS A 34 -3.39 -0.40 9.11
C CYS A 34 -2.09 0.35 9.39
N ALA A 35 -1.64 1.15 8.42
CA ALA A 35 -0.49 2.02 8.53
C ALA A 35 -0.90 3.49 8.51
N ARG A 36 -0.20 4.30 9.32
CA ARG A 36 -0.37 5.75 9.42
C ARG A 36 0.40 6.56 8.37
N SER A 37 1.12 5.87 7.48
CA SER A 37 1.87 6.46 6.38
C SER A 37 2.13 5.42 5.31
N LEU A 38 2.26 5.86 4.07
CA LEU A 38 2.52 5.03 2.90
C LEU A 38 3.87 4.31 3.04
N TYR A 39 4.87 5.00 3.60
CA TYR A 39 6.19 4.42 3.91
C TYR A 39 6.09 3.22 4.86
N LEU A 40 5.29 3.32 5.92
CA LEU A 40 5.10 2.23 6.87
C LEU A 40 4.27 1.09 6.27
N ALA A 41 3.31 1.41 5.39
CA ALA A 41 2.59 0.39 4.64
C ALA A 41 3.54 -0.38 3.72
N GLU A 42 4.45 0.30 3.03
CA GLU A 42 5.46 -0.33 2.19
C GLU A 42 6.44 -1.18 3.01
N GLU A 43 6.93 -0.69 4.15
CA GLU A 43 7.81 -1.43 5.04
C GLU A 43 7.13 -2.73 5.53
N GLN A 44 5.87 -2.64 5.95
CA GLN A 44 5.12 -3.81 6.39
C GLN A 44 4.89 -4.81 5.24
N LEU A 45 4.57 -4.30 4.05
CA LEU A 45 4.40 -5.12 2.85
C LEU A 45 5.72 -5.79 2.44
N GLU A 46 6.85 -5.10 2.55
CA GLU A 46 8.19 -5.64 2.30
C GLU A 46 8.48 -6.80 3.27
N GLU A 47 8.21 -6.63 4.56
CA GLU A 47 8.35 -7.71 5.55
C GLU A 47 7.46 -8.92 5.19
N MET A 48 6.22 -8.66 4.77
CA MET A 48 5.27 -9.71 4.36
C MET A 48 5.68 -10.42 3.06
N GLU A 49 6.29 -9.70 2.13
CA GLU A 49 6.75 -10.21 0.84
C GLU A 49 8.19 -10.75 0.87
N LEU A 50 8.78 -10.98 2.04
CA LEU A 50 10.16 -11.51 2.20
C LEU A 50 11.25 -10.59 1.62
N GLY A 51 11.10 -9.27 1.77
CA GLY A 51 12.06 -8.29 1.25
C GLY A 51 11.77 -7.85 -0.19
N TYR A 52 10.60 -8.20 -0.75
CA TYR A 52 10.21 -7.73 -2.08
C TYR A 52 9.78 -6.26 -2.01
N ARG A 53 10.72 -5.38 -2.33
CA ARG A 53 10.48 -3.94 -2.31
C ARG A 53 9.97 -3.46 -3.65
N PHE A 54 8.69 -3.14 -3.73
CA PHE A 54 8.21 -2.33 -4.84
C PHE A 54 8.58 -0.85 -4.61
N PRO A 55 9.03 -0.14 -5.64
CA PRO A 55 9.30 1.30 -5.54
C PRO A 55 8.01 2.11 -5.67
N TYR A 56 7.13 2.09 -4.67
CA TYR A 56 5.92 2.94 -4.68
C TYR A 56 6.19 4.31 -4.01
N SER A 57 7.14 4.39 -3.07
CA SER A 57 7.59 5.63 -2.41
C SER A 57 8.21 6.69 -3.34
N THR A 58 8.57 6.33 -4.58
CA THR A 58 9.21 7.27 -5.54
C THR A 58 8.26 7.84 -6.60
N SER A 59 7.00 7.41 -6.64
CA SER A 59 6.00 7.96 -7.57
C SER A 59 4.93 8.78 -6.85
N PHE A 60 5.35 9.76 -6.04
CA PHE A 60 4.53 10.95 -5.81
C PHE A 60 4.42 11.73 -7.14
N ARG A 61 3.64 11.24 -8.10
CA ARG A 61 3.07 12.13 -9.11
C ARG A 61 2.04 12.97 -8.37
N LYS A 62 2.46 14.15 -7.91
CA LYS A 62 1.53 15.27 -7.77
C LYS A 62 0.72 15.30 -9.05
N VAL A 63 -0.58 15.00 -8.97
CA VAL A 63 -1.52 15.42 -10.00
C VAL A 63 -1.42 16.94 -10.00
N GLN A 64 -0.66 17.47 -10.95
CA GLN A 64 -0.55 18.89 -11.18
C GLN A 64 -1.89 19.32 -11.76
N ALA A 65 -2.49 20.31 -11.09
CA ALA A 65 -3.79 20.91 -11.39
C ALA A 65 -3.92 21.40 -12.83
#